data_AF-A0A6N2L5L4-F1
#
_entry.id   AF-A0A6N2L5L4-F1
#
_cell.length_a   1.000
_cell.length_b   1.000
_cell.length_c   1.000
_cell.angle_alpha   90.00
_cell.angle_beta   90.00
_cell.angle_gamma   90.00
#
_symmetry.space_group_name_H-M   'P 1'
#
loop_
_entity.id
_entity.type
_entity.pdbx_description
1 polymer ?
#
loop_
_entity_poly.entity_id
_entity_poly.type
_entity_poly.pdbx_seq_one_letter_code
_entity_poly.pdbx_strand_id
1 'polypeptide(L)'
;MGALDHLSDLFDCSGGRSKHKKRKTLQTVEVKVRIDCEGCERKVTRALEGMKGVKQVVVERKANKVTVVGYVEPSKVVARVAHRTGKKAELWPYVPYDMVAHPYAPGVYDKKAPSGYVRNADDPQVSQLARASSFEVRYTTAFSDENAAACAIIYKEMGVLDHVSGIFDCSRGSARHRKHQQLQTVQLKVRIDCEGCERKIRRSLEGMKGVNQVVVDRKANKVTVVGYVEPAKVISRVALRTGKKAELWPYVPYDTVAHPYTAGVYDKKAPAGYVRNNQDPQVAQFARASSFEVRYTNAFSDENTSACAVM
;
A
#
# COMPACT_ATOMS: atom_id res chain seq x y z
N MET A 1 -63.10 -45.85 -13.36
CA MET A 1 -62.94 -44.46 -12.90
C MET A 1 -61.59 -44.39 -12.21
N GLY A 2 -60.62 -43.75 -12.86
CA GLY A 2 -59.19 -44.00 -12.66
C GLY A 2 -58.55 -43.17 -11.55
N ALA A 3 -57.60 -43.79 -10.85
CA ALA A 3 -56.76 -43.20 -9.81
C ALA A 3 -55.50 -42.56 -10.41
N LEU A 4 -55.65 -41.51 -11.23
CA LEU A 4 -54.52 -40.87 -11.93
C LEU A 4 -54.53 -39.32 -11.92
N ASP A 5 -55.24 -38.67 -10.99
CA ASP A 5 -55.28 -37.19 -10.91
C ASP A 5 -54.47 -36.58 -9.75
N HIS A 6 -53.56 -37.35 -9.12
CA HIS A 6 -52.78 -36.87 -7.95
C HIS A 6 -51.25 -36.92 -8.10
N LEU A 7 -50.73 -36.98 -9.32
CA LEU A 7 -49.27 -36.93 -9.58
C LEU A 7 -48.81 -35.65 -10.30
N SER A 8 -49.68 -34.67 -10.51
CA SER A 8 -49.37 -33.40 -11.18
C SER A 8 -48.62 -32.37 -10.32
N ASP A 9 -48.63 -32.49 -8.99
CA ASP A 9 -48.05 -31.47 -8.09
C ASP A 9 -46.61 -31.74 -7.60
N LEU A 10 -45.98 -32.82 -8.08
CA LEU A 10 -44.59 -33.15 -7.69
C LEU A 10 -43.53 -32.75 -8.72
N PHE A 11 -43.92 -32.17 -9.85
CA PHE A 11 -42.98 -31.78 -10.90
C PHE A 11 -43.24 -30.39 -11.49
N ASP A 12 -43.67 -29.41 -10.68
CA ASP A 12 -43.50 -28.00 -11.06
C ASP A 12 -42.16 -27.45 -10.55
N CYS A 13 -41.07 -27.99 -11.10
CA CYS A 13 -39.74 -27.39 -11.00
C CYS A 13 -39.43 -26.58 -12.28
N SER A 14 -40.39 -25.81 -12.78
CA SER A 14 -40.25 -24.96 -13.97
C SER A 14 -39.55 -23.62 -13.68
N GLY A 15 -38.70 -23.56 -12.66
CA GLY A 15 -37.95 -22.35 -12.27
C GLY A 15 -36.56 -22.22 -12.90
N GLY A 16 -36.18 -23.13 -13.82
CA GLY A 16 -34.91 -23.11 -14.50
C GLY A 16 -34.87 -22.10 -15.65
N ARG A 17 -34.78 -20.79 -15.35
CA ARG A 17 -34.39 -19.78 -16.36
C ARG A 17 -32.99 -20.11 -16.89
N SER A 18 -32.94 -20.96 -17.92
CA SER A 18 -31.79 -21.18 -18.78
C SER A 18 -31.43 -19.85 -19.43
N LYS A 19 -30.62 -19.04 -18.74
CA LYS A 19 -29.98 -17.88 -19.36
C LYS A 19 -29.08 -18.44 -20.46
N HIS A 20 -29.50 -18.31 -21.72
CA HIS A 20 -28.64 -18.58 -22.86
C HIS A 20 -27.28 -17.94 -22.61
N LYS A 21 -26.25 -18.76 -22.38
CA LYS A 21 -24.90 -18.28 -22.16
C LYS A 21 -24.43 -17.65 -23.46
N LYS A 22 -24.51 -16.32 -23.55
CA LYS A 22 -23.88 -15.58 -24.65
C LYS A 22 -22.41 -16.02 -24.72
N ARG A 23 -21.99 -16.52 -25.89
CA ARG A 23 -20.60 -16.88 -26.16
C ARG A 23 -19.77 -15.61 -26.00
N LYS A 24 -18.80 -15.64 -25.10
CA LYS A 24 -17.91 -14.50 -24.87
C LYS A 24 -16.97 -14.37 -26.06
N THR A 25 -16.80 -13.17 -26.56
CA THR A 25 -15.81 -12.85 -27.60
C THR A 25 -14.45 -12.63 -26.97
N LEU A 26 -13.40 -12.78 -27.77
CA LEU A 26 -12.04 -12.48 -27.35
C LEU A 26 -11.90 -10.96 -27.33
N GLN A 27 -11.66 -10.38 -26.16
CA GLN A 27 -11.55 -8.94 -25.95
C GLN A 27 -10.18 -8.59 -25.36
N THR A 28 -9.67 -7.42 -25.73
CA THR A 28 -8.49 -6.79 -25.13
C THR A 28 -8.97 -5.68 -24.21
N VAL A 29 -8.89 -5.91 -22.91
CA VAL A 29 -9.33 -4.95 -21.89
C VAL A 29 -8.13 -4.24 -21.31
N GLU A 30 -8.11 -2.93 -21.42
CA GLU A 30 -7.10 -2.08 -20.82
C GLU A 30 -7.65 -1.43 -19.54
N VAL A 31 -6.91 -1.55 -18.44
CA VAL A 31 -7.32 -1.08 -17.12
C VAL A 31 -6.21 -0.21 -16.53
N LYS A 32 -6.60 0.94 -15.98
CA LYS A 32 -5.74 1.85 -15.23
C LYS A 32 -5.74 1.44 -13.75
N VAL A 33 -4.56 1.11 -13.23
CA VAL A 33 -4.36 0.73 -11.82
C VAL A 33 -3.06 1.32 -11.32
N ARG A 34 -3.06 1.98 -10.15
CA ARG A 34 -1.82 2.48 -9.54
C ARG A 34 -0.91 1.32 -9.10
N ILE A 35 0.30 1.19 -9.65
CA ILE A 35 1.24 0.09 -9.39
C ILE A 35 2.61 0.67 -9.00
N ASP A 36 2.77 0.99 -7.72
CA ASP A 36 3.97 1.68 -7.22
C ASP A 36 5.14 0.71 -6.92
N CYS A 37 4.86 -0.57 -6.65
CA CYS A 37 5.87 -1.55 -6.27
C CYS A 37 5.69 -2.93 -6.93
N GLU A 38 6.76 -3.73 -6.96
CA GLU A 38 6.77 -5.11 -7.50
C GLU A 38 5.74 -6.01 -6.82
N GLY A 39 5.52 -5.80 -5.53
CA GLY A 39 4.50 -6.54 -4.79
C GLY A 39 3.07 -6.27 -5.29
N CYS A 40 2.81 -5.06 -5.81
CA CYS A 40 1.52 -4.72 -6.39
C CYS A 40 1.33 -5.36 -7.75
N GLU A 41 2.35 -5.33 -8.60
CA GLU A 41 2.36 -6.03 -9.89
C GLU A 41 2.07 -7.51 -9.70
N ARG A 42 2.85 -8.22 -8.87
CA ARG A 42 2.63 -9.66 -8.59
C ARG A 42 1.22 -9.95 -8.08
N LYS A 43 0.63 -9.04 -7.30
CA LYS A 43 -0.74 -9.22 -6.79
C LYS A 43 -1.79 -9.03 -7.88
N VAL A 44 -1.61 -8.04 -8.75
CA VAL A 44 -2.50 -7.78 -9.89
C VAL A 44 -2.43 -8.95 -10.88
N THR A 45 -1.23 -9.37 -11.27
CA THR A 45 -1.03 -10.49 -12.20
C THR A 45 -1.70 -11.77 -11.67
N ARG A 46 -1.44 -12.16 -10.42
CA ARG A 46 -2.08 -13.34 -9.79
C ARG A 46 -3.60 -13.22 -9.70
N ALA A 47 -4.14 -12.01 -9.47
CA ALA A 47 -5.58 -11.79 -9.40
C ALA A 47 -6.26 -11.99 -10.76
N LEU A 48 -5.56 -11.64 -11.84
CA LEU A 48 -6.05 -11.70 -13.21
C LEU A 48 -5.86 -13.08 -13.85
N GLU A 49 -4.71 -13.72 -13.66
CA GLU A 49 -4.45 -15.10 -14.10
C GLU A 49 -5.44 -16.10 -13.48
N GLY A 50 -5.86 -15.85 -12.23
CA GLY A 50 -6.88 -16.66 -11.56
C GLY A 50 -8.32 -16.43 -12.04
N MET A 51 -8.56 -15.58 -13.06
CA MET A 51 -9.89 -15.37 -13.64
C MET A 51 -10.17 -16.32 -14.80
N LYS A 52 -11.38 -16.90 -14.83
CA LYS A 52 -11.83 -17.77 -15.91
C LYS A 52 -11.94 -17.00 -17.22
N GLY A 53 -11.19 -17.43 -18.24
CA GLY A 53 -11.24 -16.89 -19.60
C GLY A 53 -10.09 -15.95 -19.98
N VAL A 54 -9.20 -15.61 -19.05
CA VAL A 54 -8.00 -14.82 -19.34
C VAL A 54 -6.95 -15.71 -20.03
N LYS A 55 -6.36 -15.23 -21.13
CA LYS A 55 -5.25 -15.91 -21.83
C LYS A 55 -3.90 -15.27 -21.50
N GLN A 56 -3.82 -13.95 -21.55
CA GLN A 56 -2.59 -13.20 -21.34
C GLN A 56 -2.86 -11.95 -20.50
N VAL A 57 -1.90 -11.62 -19.64
CA VAL A 57 -1.90 -10.40 -18.82
C VAL A 57 -0.56 -9.72 -19.00
N VAL A 58 -0.56 -8.45 -19.38
CA VAL A 58 0.64 -7.61 -19.46
C VAL A 58 0.46 -6.41 -18.54
N VAL A 59 1.48 -6.13 -17.73
CA VAL A 59 1.44 -5.08 -16.70
C VAL A 59 2.56 -4.08 -16.96
N GLU A 60 2.18 -2.82 -17.15
CA GLU A 60 3.11 -1.71 -17.35
C GLU A 60 3.16 -0.84 -16.09
N ARG A 61 4.21 -1.00 -15.29
CA ARG A 61 4.39 -0.25 -14.03
C ARG A 61 4.52 1.25 -14.22
N LYS A 62 5.25 1.68 -15.26
CA LYS A 62 5.52 3.10 -15.53
C LYS A 62 4.24 3.84 -15.95
N ALA A 63 3.39 3.20 -16.75
CA ALA A 63 2.15 3.76 -17.25
C ALA A 63 0.97 3.56 -16.29
N ASN A 64 1.12 2.75 -15.23
CA ASN A 64 -0.01 2.31 -14.40
C ASN A 64 -1.13 1.66 -15.24
N LYS A 65 -0.73 0.93 -16.29
CA LYS A 65 -1.60 0.32 -17.29
C LYS A 65 -1.50 -1.20 -17.19
N VAL A 66 -2.65 -1.86 -17.28
CA VAL A 66 -2.75 -3.33 -17.30
C VAL A 66 -3.57 -3.70 -18.52
N THR A 67 -3.03 -4.55 -19.39
CA THR A 67 -3.74 -5.08 -20.54
C THR A 67 -4.04 -6.55 -20.32
N VAL A 68 -5.29 -6.92 -20.56
CA VAL A 68 -5.81 -8.27 -20.33
C VAL A 68 -6.44 -8.75 -21.62
N VAL A 69 -5.94 -9.87 -22.15
CA VAL A 69 -6.46 -10.48 -23.37
C VAL A 69 -7.20 -11.77 -22.99
N GLY A 70 -8.48 -11.86 -23.35
CA GLY A 70 -9.26 -13.07 -23.06
C GLY A 70 -10.76 -12.94 -23.31
N TYR A 71 -11.49 -13.99 -22.92
CA TYR A 71 -12.94 -14.09 -22.99
C TYR A 71 -13.58 -13.54 -21.71
N VAL A 72 -13.35 -12.25 -21.43
CA VAL A 72 -13.77 -11.60 -20.17
C VAL A 72 -14.37 -10.23 -20.46
N GLU A 73 -15.41 -9.87 -19.73
CA GLU A 73 -16.03 -8.55 -19.81
C GLU A 73 -15.23 -7.51 -19.00
N PRO A 74 -15.10 -6.25 -19.49
CA PRO A 74 -14.32 -5.21 -18.83
C PRO A 74 -14.71 -4.94 -17.37
N SER A 75 -16.02 -4.86 -17.09
CA SER A 75 -16.54 -4.57 -15.74
C SER A 75 -16.16 -5.64 -14.72
N LYS A 76 -16.08 -6.91 -15.14
CA LYS A 76 -15.66 -8.01 -14.26
C LYS A 76 -14.19 -7.92 -13.91
N VAL A 77 -13.35 -7.49 -14.85
CA VAL A 77 -11.91 -7.27 -14.62
C VAL A 77 -11.71 -6.18 -13.57
N VAL A 78 -12.36 -5.03 -13.76
CA VAL A 78 -12.29 -3.88 -12.84
C VAL A 78 -12.73 -4.28 -11.43
N ALA A 79 -13.90 -4.91 -11.29
CA ALA A 79 -14.42 -5.36 -10.00
C ALA A 79 -13.49 -6.37 -9.31
N ARG A 80 -12.90 -7.30 -10.07
CA ARG A 80 -11.99 -8.30 -9.52
C ARG A 80 -10.72 -7.66 -8.98
N VAL A 81 -10.12 -6.73 -9.74
CA VAL A 81 -8.92 -6.02 -9.33
C VAL A 81 -9.21 -5.21 -8.06
N ALA A 82 -10.32 -4.46 -8.04
CA ALA A 82 -10.71 -3.68 -6.87
C ALA A 82 -10.87 -4.54 -5.61
N HIS A 83 -11.61 -5.64 -5.71
CA HIS A 83 -11.86 -6.53 -4.57
C HIS A 83 -10.60 -7.27 -4.09
N ARG A 84 -9.74 -7.76 -4.98
CA ARG A 84 -8.56 -8.57 -4.58
C ARG A 84 -7.38 -7.72 -4.14
N THR A 85 -7.17 -6.59 -4.80
CA THR A 85 -6.02 -5.73 -4.50
C THR A 85 -6.35 -4.64 -3.47
N GLY A 86 -7.62 -4.26 -3.36
CA GLY A 86 -8.06 -3.11 -2.57
C GLY A 86 -7.60 -1.78 -3.18
N LYS A 87 -7.32 -1.74 -4.49
CA LYS A 87 -6.93 -0.53 -5.23
C LYS A 87 -8.08 -0.07 -6.12
N LYS A 88 -8.18 1.24 -6.31
CA LYS A 88 -9.09 1.81 -7.33
C LYS A 88 -8.60 1.37 -8.71
N ALA A 89 -9.50 0.78 -9.49
CA ALA A 89 -9.27 0.34 -10.85
C ALA A 89 -10.34 0.98 -11.73
N GLU A 90 -9.92 1.53 -12.86
CA GLU A 90 -10.77 2.20 -13.85
C GLU A 90 -10.40 1.65 -15.22
N LEU A 91 -11.32 1.70 -16.18
CA LEU A 91 -10.95 1.38 -17.57
C LEU A 91 -9.96 2.41 -18.09
N TRP A 92 -9.08 2.00 -19.00
CA TRP A 92 -8.13 2.94 -19.59
C TRP A 92 -8.89 4.00 -20.39
N PRO A 93 -8.64 5.30 -20.16
CA PRO A 93 -9.48 6.37 -20.69
C PRO A 93 -9.24 6.67 -22.17
N TYR A 94 -8.23 6.06 -22.80
CA TYR A 94 -7.87 6.35 -24.18
C TYR A 94 -8.10 5.15 -25.09
N VAL A 95 -8.67 5.38 -26.27
CA VAL A 95 -8.97 4.39 -27.31
C VAL A 95 -8.35 4.85 -28.64
N PRO A 96 -7.87 3.92 -29.48
CA PRO A 96 -7.38 4.22 -30.83
C PRO A 96 -8.35 5.03 -31.70
N TYR A 97 -7.79 5.88 -32.56
CA TYR A 97 -8.53 6.77 -33.48
C TYR A 97 -9.62 6.06 -34.30
N ASP A 98 -9.30 4.89 -34.86
CA ASP A 98 -10.15 4.17 -35.82
C ASP A 98 -11.45 3.63 -35.19
N MET A 99 -11.50 3.50 -33.87
CA MET A 99 -12.69 3.00 -33.16
C MET A 99 -13.67 4.12 -32.78
N VAL A 100 -13.29 5.38 -32.95
CA VAL A 100 -14.12 6.54 -32.58
C VAL A 100 -14.71 7.15 -33.84
N ALA A 101 -16.03 7.26 -33.92
CA ALA A 101 -16.72 7.79 -35.10
C ALA A 101 -16.36 9.25 -35.41
N HIS A 102 -16.16 10.08 -34.38
CA HIS A 102 -15.79 11.50 -34.51
C HIS A 102 -14.59 11.86 -33.62
N PRO A 103 -13.35 11.53 -34.03
CA PRO A 103 -12.16 11.74 -33.21
C PRO A 103 -11.82 13.20 -32.91
N TYR A 104 -12.19 14.10 -33.81
CA TYR A 104 -11.90 15.54 -33.72
C TYR A 104 -12.97 16.33 -32.98
N ALA A 105 -14.01 15.66 -32.45
CA ALA A 105 -15.04 16.33 -31.68
C ALA A 105 -14.45 16.99 -30.41
N PRO A 106 -14.94 18.19 -30.02
CA PRO A 106 -14.49 18.86 -28.80
C PRO A 106 -14.79 17.99 -27.56
N GLY A 107 -13.81 17.84 -26.68
CA GLY A 107 -13.89 16.99 -25.48
C GLY A 107 -13.38 15.56 -25.68
N VAL A 108 -13.36 15.07 -26.92
CA VAL A 108 -12.84 13.75 -27.31
C VAL A 108 -11.34 13.86 -27.60
N TYR A 109 -10.93 14.89 -28.35
CA TYR A 109 -9.52 15.20 -28.57
C TYR A 109 -8.83 15.76 -27.31
N ASP A 110 -7.68 15.19 -26.97
CA ASP A 110 -7.04 15.44 -25.69
C ASP A 110 -5.50 15.49 -25.82
N LYS A 111 -4.88 16.64 -25.50
CA LYS A 111 -3.43 16.89 -25.71
C LYS A 111 -2.50 15.99 -24.88
N LYS A 112 -3.05 15.31 -23.86
CA LYS A 112 -2.31 14.40 -22.96
C LYS A 112 -2.29 12.96 -23.49
N ALA A 113 -3.08 12.66 -24.53
CA ALA A 113 -3.10 11.35 -25.14
C ALA A 113 -1.82 11.11 -25.97
N PRO A 114 -1.30 9.87 -26.00
CA PRO A 114 -0.29 9.47 -26.98
C PRO A 114 -0.78 9.68 -28.41
N SER A 115 0.14 9.90 -29.36
CA SER A 115 -0.20 10.05 -30.78
C SER A 115 -0.98 8.82 -31.30
N GLY A 116 -2.12 9.05 -31.96
CA GLY A 116 -3.00 7.99 -32.46
C GLY A 116 -4.08 7.52 -31.47
N TYR A 117 -4.13 8.10 -30.26
CA TYR A 117 -5.13 7.79 -29.24
C TYR A 117 -5.99 9.02 -28.92
N VAL A 118 -7.23 8.76 -28.51
CA VAL A 118 -8.25 9.78 -28.21
C VAL A 118 -8.97 9.39 -26.91
N ARG A 119 -9.54 10.35 -26.17
CA ARG A 119 -10.32 10.00 -24.98
C ARG A 119 -11.61 9.27 -25.35
N ASN A 120 -11.99 8.30 -24.53
CA ASN A 120 -13.22 7.53 -24.72
C ASN A 120 -14.43 8.46 -24.54
N ALA A 121 -15.28 8.53 -25.57
CA ALA A 121 -16.50 9.34 -25.55
C ALA A 121 -17.61 8.76 -24.65
N ASP A 122 -17.44 7.52 -24.17
CA ASP A 122 -18.36 6.81 -23.28
C ASP A 122 -18.33 7.29 -21.83
N ASP A 123 -17.40 8.18 -21.48
CA ASP A 123 -17.47 8.88 -20.20
C ASP A 123 -18.72 9.80 -20.20
N PRO A 124 -19.69 9.59 -19.29
CA PRO A 124 -21.00 10.26 -19.34
C PRO A 124 -20.88 11.79 -19.26
N GLN A 125 -19.84 12.31 -18.60
CA GLN A 125 -19.57 13.74 -18.52
C GLN A 125 -19.08 14.35 -19.86
N VAL A 126 -18.34 13.59 -20.67
CA VAL A 126 -17.79 14.05 -21.96
C VAL A 126 -18.84 13.91 -23.07
N SER A 127 -19.64 12.84 -23.03
CA SER A 127 -20.78 12.64 -23.93
C SER A 127 -21.82 13.76 -23.82
N GLN A 128 -21.97 14.34 -22.63
CA GLN A 128 -22.80 15.53 -22.39
C GLN A 128 -22.15 16.81 -22.90
N LEU A 129 -20.84 17.01 -22.74
CA LEU A 129 -20.12 18.17 -23.30
C LEU A 129 -20.09 18.17 -24.85
N ALA A 130 -19.89 16.99 -25.46
CA ALA A 130 -19.92 16.82 -26.90
C ALA A 130 -21.33 17.06 -27.47
N ARG A 131 -22.39 16.66 -26.75
CA ARG A 131 -23.78 17.02 -27.10
C ARG A 131 -24.10 18.48 -26.85
N ALA A 132 -23.61 19.10 -25.78
CA ALA A 132 -23.88 20.50 -25.45
C ALA A 132 -23.21 21.50 -26.40
N SER A 133 -22.22 21.06 -27.17
CA SER A 133 -21.52 21.87 -28.17
C SER A 133 -22.11 21.76 -29.59
N SER A 134 -23.06 20.86 -29.84
CA SER A 134 -23.82 20.87 -31.10
C SER A 134 -24.88 21.98 -31.05
N PHE A 135 -24.98 22.73 -32.14
CA PHE A 135 -25.90 23.87 -32.27
C PHE A 135 -27.35 23.47 -31.94
N GLU A 136 -27.77 22.25 -32.30
CA GLU A 136 -29.14 21.74 -32.10
C GLU A 136 -29.54 21.52 -30.62
N VAL A 137 -28.61 21.28 -29.71
CA VAL A 137 -28.92 21.02 -28.27
C VAL A 137 -29.09 22.31 -27.47
N ARG A 138 -28.52 23.43 -27.94
CA ARG A 138 -28.74 24.76 -27.33
C ARG A 138 -30.19 25.23 -27.45
N TYR A 139 -30.92 24.77 -28.46
CA TYR A 139 -32.32 25.15 -28.66
C TYR A 139 -33.29 24.29 -27.84
N THR A 140 -32.93 23.05 -27.51
CA THR A 140 -33.83 22.10 -26.83
C THR A 140 -33.72 22.13 -25.30
N THR A 141 -32.61 22.63 -24.75
CA THR A 141 -32.37 22.70 -23.30
C THR A 141 -32.71 24.07 -22.68
N ALA A 142 -33.20 25.02 -23.48
CA ALA A 142 -33.62 26.35 -23.02
C ALA A 142 -34.98 26.34 -22.29
N PHE A 143 -35.66 25.19 -22.17
CA PHE A 143 -36.95 25.03 -21.49
C PHE A 143 -37.01 23.71 -20.72
N SER A 144 -36.19 23.56 -19.68
CA SER A 144 -36.37 22.48 -18.70
C SER A 144 -36.33 23.09 -17.30
N ASP A 145 -37.52 23.49 -16.83
CA ASP A 145 -37.76 24.12 -15.52
C ASP A 145 -38.24 23.11 -14.48
N GLU A 146 -37.54 21.98 -14.33
CA GLU A 146 -37.83 21.04 -13.25
C GLU A 146 -36.53 20.51 -12.65
N ASN A 147 -35.91 21.31 -11.78
CA ASN A 147 -34.97 20.81 -10.79
C ASN A 147 -35.39 21.26 -9.39
N ALA A 148 -36.46 20.62 -8.89
CA ALA A 148 -37.00 20.80 -7.54
C ALA A 148 -36.20 20.01 -6.48
N ALA A 149 -34.88 20.22 -6.41
CA ALA A 149 -34.01 19.62 -5.40
C ALA A 149 -33.19 20.65 -4.61
N ALA A 150 -33.73 21.86 -4.46
CA ALA A 150 -33.27 22.81 -3.45
C ALA A 150 -34.07 22.61 -2.14
N CYS A 151 -33.36 22.58 -1.02
CA CYS A 151 -33.85 22.52 0.38
C CYS A 151 -34.24 21.14 0.96
N ALA A 152 -33.31 20.56 1.73
CA ALA A 152 -33.56 20.24 3.14
C ALA A 152 -32.23 20.21 3.94
N ILE A 153 -32.19 21.03 4.99
CA ILE A 153 -31.15 21.11 6.01
C ILE A 153 -31.70 20.41 7.28
N ILE A 154 -30.89 19.50 7.83
CA ILE A 154 -30.64 19.14 9.25
C ILE A 154 -31.84 19.07 10.22
N TYR A 155 -31.93 17.93 10.92
CA TYR A 155 -32.15 17.93 12.37
C TYR A 155 -30.97 17.24 13.09
N LYS A 156 -30.62 17.81 14.25
CA LYS A 156 -29.61 17.39 15.22
C LYS A 156 -30.33 17.08 16.54
N GLU A 157 -29.60 16.39 17.43
CA GLU A 157 -29.83 16.15 18.88
C GLU A 157 -30.39 14.76 19.23
N MET A 158 -30.04 14.08 20.32
CA MET A 158 -29.18 14.32 21.51
C MET A 158 -28.97 12.98 22.25
N GLY A 159 -27.84 12.83 22.99
CA GLY A 159 -27.59 12.02 24.22
C GLY A 159 -28.01 10.53 24.31
N VAL A 160 -27.46 9.63 25.15
CA VAL A 160 -26.69 9.70 26.41
C VAL A 160 -25.90 8.38 26.58
N LEU A 161 -24.87 8.41 27.45
CA LEU A 161 -24.11 7.28 28.01
C LEU A 161 -24.97 6.23 28.74
N ASP A 162 -24.48 4.99 28.80
CA ASP A 162 -24.36 4.30 30.09
C ASP A 162 -23.33 3.17 30.09
N HIS A 163 -22.78 2.94 31.29
CA HIS A 163 -21.74 2.00 31.66
C HIS A 163 -22.27 0.58 31.92
N VAL A 164 -21.31 -0.38 31.94
CA VAL A 164 -21.07 -1.40 32.99
C VAL A 164 -20.90 -2.85 32.46
N SER A 165 -19.79 -3.45 32.94
CA SER A 165 -19.43 -4.87 33.08
C SER A 165 -19.24 -5.69 31.79
N GLY A 166 -18.14 -6.40 31.55
CA GLY A 166 -17.22 -7.05 32.49
C GLY A 166 -17.53 -8.54 32.53
N ILE A 167 -16.76 -9.36 31.78
CA ILE A 167 -16.59 -10.78 32.08
C ILE A 167 -15.09 -11.11 31.97
N PHE A 168 -14.61 -11.58 33.10
CA PHE A 168 -13.32 -12.20 33.38
C PHE A 168 -13.34 -13.63 32.82
N ASP A 169 -12.27 -14.05 32.15
CA ASP A 169 -11.96 -15.48 32.10
C ASP A 169 -10.46 -15.68 32.39
N CYS A 170 -10.20 -16.22 33.58
CA CYS A 170 -8.88 -16.53 34.10
C CYS A 170 -8.62 -18.02 33.92
N SER A 171 -7.75 -18.37 32.98
CA SER A 171 -7.16 -19.70 32.91
C SER A 171 -5.67 -19.69 33.24
N ARG A 172 -5.40 -20.39 34.34
CA ARG A 172 -4.14 -20.72 35.04
C ARG A 172 -2.91 -20.89 34.14
N GLY A 173 -1.84 -20.15 34.46
CA GLY A 173 -0.50 -20.37 33.91
C GLY A 173 0.47 -20.90 34.96
N SER A 174 1.14 -22.02 34.67
CA SER A 174 2.30 -22.50 35.42
C SER A 174 3.48 -21.54 35.29
N ALA A 175 4.04 -21.15 36.42
CA ALA A 175 5.21 -20.29 36.51
C ALA A 175 6.47 -21.01 36.01
N ARG A 176 7.06 -20.48 34.94
CA ARG A 176 8.47 -20.72 34.60
C ARG A 176 9.21 -19.39 34.73
N HIS A 177 10.36 -19.43 35.40
CA HIS A 177 11.25 -18.30 35.64
C HIS A 177 11.36 -17.37 34.42
N ARG A 178 10.84 -16.15 34.55
CA ARG A 178 10.91 -15.12 33.50
C ARG A 178 12.23 -14.37 33.64
N LYS A 179 13.07 -14.44 32.60
CA LYS A 179 14.11 -13.44 32.39
C LYS A 179 13.41 -12.11 32.14
N HIS A 180 13.70 -11.10 32.97
CA HIS A 180 13.14 -9.75 32.81
C HIS A 180 13.67 -9.15 31.50
N GLN A 181 12.83 -9.06 30.47
CA GLN A 181 13.17 -8.38 29.23
C GLN A 181 12.91 -6.88 29.38
N GLN A 182 13.86 -6.06 28.94
CA GLN A 182 13.75 -4.61 28.95
C GLN A 182 12.91 -4.13 27.77
N LEU A 183 12.16 -3.04 27.96
CA LEU A 183 11.40 -2.41 26.89
C LEU A 183 12.38 -1.76 25.90
N GLN A 184 12.35 -2.16 24.64
CA GLN A 184 13.24 -1.65 23.59
C GLN A 184 12.44 -0.87 22.53
N THR A 185 13.04 0.21 22.03
CA THR A 185 12.55 0.96 20.87
C THR A 185 13.45 0.64 19.68
N VAL A 186 12.96 -0.16 18.75
CA VAL A 186 13.68 -0.55 17.54
C VAL A 186 13.18 0.28 16.37
N GLN A 187 14.10 1.01 15.74
CA GLN A 187 13.81 1.79 14.54
C GLN A 187 14.39 1.07 13.33
N LEU A 188 13.58 0.86 12.29
CA LEU A 188 13.95 0.17 11.07
C LEU A 188 13.79 1.09 9.86
N LYS A 189 14.71 0.92 8.89
CA LYS A 189 14.64 1.51 7.56
C LYS A 189 14.08 0.46 6.59
N VAL A 190 12.92 0.75 6.01
CA VAL A 190 12.23 -0.14 5.07
C VAL A 190 11.62 0.70 3.95
N ARG A 191 11.76 0.29 2.69
CA ARG A 191 11.10 0.99 1.57
C ARG A 191 9.58 0.79 1.62
N ILE A 192 8.79 1.86 1.74
CA ILE A 192 7.33 1.85 1.85
C ILE A 192 6.74 2.74 0.74
N ASP A 193 6.48 2.11 -0.41
CA ASP A 193 6.00 2.84 -1.61
C ASP A 193 4.47 2.98 -1.62
N CYS A 194 3.76 2.12 -0.89
CA CYS A 194 2.33 1.91 -1.05
C CYS A 194 1.58 1.72 0.28
N GLU A 195 0.30 2.09 0.34
CA GLU A 195 -0.56 1.87 1.53
C GLU A 195 -0.72 0.39 1.87
N GLY A 196 -0.74 -0.48 0.85
CA GLY A 196 -0.77 -1.92 1.06
C GLY A 196 0.51 -2.44 1.73
N CYS A 197 1.63 -1.76 1.50
CA CYS A 197 2.94 -2.09 2.05
C CYS A 197 2.96 -1.74 3.54
N GLU A 198 2.52 -0.54 3.89
CA GLU A 198 2.33 -0.08 5.27
C GLU A 198 1.39 -1.01 6.04
N ARG A 199 0.18 -1.27 5.52
CA ARG A 199 -0.79 -2.17 6.17
C ARG A 199 -0.23 -3.57 6.41
N LYS A 200 0.58 -4.09 5.47
CA LYS A 200 1.22 -5.40 5.62
C LYS A 200 2.29 -5.38 6.71
N ILE A 201 3.13 -4.35 6.75
CA ILE A 201 4.18 -4.19 7.78
C ILE A 201 3.53 -4.08 9.15
N ARG A 202 2.57 -3.16 9.31
CA ARG A 202 1.84 -2.93 10.56
C ARG A 202 1.22 -4.21 11.11
N ARG A 203 0.42 -4.91 10.29
CA ARG A 203 -0.20 -6.20 10.67
C ARG A 203 0.82 -7.28 11.02
N SER A 204 1.97 -7.30 10.35
CA SER A 204 3.01 -8.29 10.60
C SER A 204 3.70 -8.06 11.95
N LEU A 205 3.88 -6.80 12.34
CA LEU A 205 4.57 -6.40 13.57
C LEU A 205 3.65 -6.44 14.78
N GLU A 206 2.40 -5.98 14.66
CA GLU A 206 1.39 -6.05 15.72
C GLU A 206 1.08 -7.51 16.12
N GLY A 207 1.15 -8.46 15.18
CA GLY A 207 0.99 -9.88 15.45
C GLY A 207 2.19 -10.58 16.10
N MET A 208 3.29 -9.86 16.37
CA MET A 208 4.47 -10.43 17.04
C MET A 208 4.31 -10.39 18.57
N LYS A 209 4.71 -11.48 19.24
CA LYS A 209 4.70 -11.54 20.70
C LYS A 209 5.70 -10.53 21.29
N GLY A 210 5.25 -9.74 22.26
CA GLY A 210 6.06 -8.75 22.96
C GLY A 210 6.08 -7.36 22.33
N VAL A 211 5.36 -7.12 21.22
CA VAL A 211 5.22 -5.77 20.65
C VAL A 211 4.08 -5.03 21.34
N ASN A 212 4.35 -3.79 21.79
CA ASN A 212 3.35 -2.94 22.43
C ASN A 212 2.79 -1.91 21.43
N GLN A 213 3.67 -1.25 20.67
CA GLN A 213 3.27 -0.19 19.74
C GLN A 213 4.11 -0.24 18.45
N VAL A 214 3.46 0.04 17.32
CA VAL A 214 4.10 0.14 16.01
C VAL A 214 3.69 1.45 15.35
N VAL A 215 4.68 2.26 14.95
CA VAL A 215 4.49 3.50 14.20
C VAL A 215 5.20 3.36 12.85
N VAL A 216 4.50 3.70 11.77
CA VAL A 216 5.01 3.55 10.40
C VAL A 216 4.95 4.88 9.67
N ASP A 217 6.12 5.41 9.30
CA ASP A 217 6.26 6.66 8.57
C ASP A 217 6.55 6.41 7.09
N ARG A 218 5.53 6.59 6.24
CA ARG A 218 5.68 6.40 4.77
C ARG A 218 6.68 7.38 4.15
N LYS A 219 6.66 8.65 4.60
CA LYS A 219 7.51 9.71 4.04
C LYS A 219 9.00 9.47 4.33
N ALA A 220 9.30 9.03 5.55
CA ALA A 220 10.67 8.77 5.99
C ALA A 220 11.16 7.35 5.68
N ASN A 221 10.30 6.45 5.18
CA ASN A 221 10.60 5.02 5.05
C ASN A 221 11.10 4.42 6.37
N LYS A 222 10.50 4.87 7.47
CA LYS A 222 10.91 4.57 8.85
C LYS A 222 9.80 3.81 9.56
N VAL A 223 10.19 2.79 10.33
CA VAL A 223 9.28 2.01 11.16
C VAL A 223 9.83 2.02 12.57
N THR A 224 9.02 2.44 13.54
CA THR A 224 9.37 2.45 14.95
C THR A 224 8.54 1.39 15.66
N VAL A 225 9.21 0.48 16.35
CA VAL A 225 8.58 -0.61 17.11
C VAL A 225 9.00 -0.47 18.57
N VAL A 226 8.02 -0.42 19.47
CA VAL A 226 8.24 -0.38 20.91
C VAL A 226 7.74 -1.68 21.51
N GLY A 227 8.59 -2.37 22.26
CA GLY A 227 8.21 -3.60 22.96
C GLY A 227 9.39 -4.41 23.49
N TYR A 228 9.07 -5.58 24.03
CA TYR A 228 10.01 -6.56 24.55
C TYR A 228 10.51 -7.48 23.43
N VAL A 229 11.18 -6.90 22.42
CA VAL A 229 11.60 -7.62 21.21
C VAL A 229 13.04 -7.34 20.85
N GLU A 230 13.75 -8.37 20.39
CA GLU A 230 15.12 -8.24 19.89
C GLU A 230 15.12 -7.69 18.44
N PRO A 231 16.00 -6.74 18.09
CA PRO A 231 16.05 -6.13 16.76
C PRO A 231 16.19 -7.14 15.60
N ALA A 232 17.01 -8.18 15.77
CA ALA A 232 17.24 -9.20 14.75
C ALA A 232 15.97 -10.01 14.42
N LYS A 233 15.13 -10.29 15.42
CA LYS A 233 13.84 -10.97 15.23
C LYS A 233 12.86 -10.09 14.45
N VAL A 234 12.88 -8.77 14.70
CA VAL A 234 12.03 -7.82 13.96
C VAL A 234 12.46 -7.73 12.50
N ILE A 235 13.76 -7.60 12.22
CA ILE A 235 14.31 -7.51 10.86
C ILE A 235 13.94 -8.76 10.03
N SER A 236 14.20 -9.94 10.57
CA SER A 236 13.91 -11.21 9.89
C SER A 236 12.41 -11.40 9.63
N ARG A 237 11.56 -11.02 10.58
CA ARG A 237 10.10 -11.08 10.44
C ARG A 237 9.57 -10.17 9.33
N VAL A 238 10.07 -8.94 9.25
CA VAL A 238 9.71 -8.01 8.16
C VAL A 238 10.17 -8.59 6.83
N ALA A 239 11.44 -8.99 6.72
CA ALA A 239 12.00 -9.54 5.49
C ALA A 239 11.19 -10.74 4.97
N LEU A 240 10.83 -11.68 5.84
CA LEU A 240 10.07 -12.87 5.47
C LEU A 240 8.63 -12.55 5.02
N ARG A 241 7.94 -11.64 5.70
CA ARG A 241 6.52 -11.34 5.44
C ARG A 241 6.30 -10.39 4.26
N THR A 242 7.19 -9.40 4.11
CA THR A 242 7.08 -8.42 3.03
C THR A 242 7.95 -8.74 1.83
N GLY A 243 8.98 -9.58 1.97
CA GLY A 243 9.99 -9.82 0.94
C GLY A 243 10.83 -8.57 0.65
N LYS A 244 10.92 -7.65 1.62
CA LYS A 244 11.64 -6.37 1.48
C LYS A 244 12.86 -6.40 2.40
N LYS A 245 13.98 -5.83 1.93
CA LYS A 245 15.16 -5.62 2.77
C LYS A 245 14.82 -4.63 3.89
N ALA A 246 15.10 -5.02 5.12
CA ALA A 246 14.91 -4.21 6.32
C ALA A 246 16.25 -4.07 7.01
N GLU A 247 16.63 -2.83 7.31
CA GLU A 247 17.88 -2.50 7.99
C GLU A 247 17.54 -1.75 9.28
N LEU A 248 18.43 -1.78 10.27
CA LEU A 248 18.30 -0.91 11.43
C LEU A 248 18.42 0.56 10.98
N TRP A 249 17.66 1.45 11.60
CA TRP A 249 17.76 2.87 11.28
C TRP A 249 19.17 3.38 11.65
N PRO A 250 19.87 4.05 10.71
CA PRO A 250 21.28 4.39 10.90
C PRO A 250 21.52 5.54 11.88
N TYR A 251 20.48 6.24 12.33
CA TYR A 251 20.61 7.42 13.18
C TYR A 251 20.01 7.20 14.57
N VAL A 252 20.72 7.61 15.61
CA VAL A 252 20.29 7.56 17.01
C VAL A 252 20.31 8.97 17.62
N PRO A 253 19.44 9.27 18.59
CA PRO A 253 19.41 10.58 19.25
C PRO A 253 20.70 10.85 20.05
N TYR A 254 21.09 12.12 20.16
CA TYR A 254 22.36 12.54 20.79
C TYR A 254 22.52 12.00 22.22
N ASP A 255 21.45 11.99 23.01
CA ASP A 255 21.48 11.61 24.44
C ASP A 255 21.92 10.15 24.67
N THR A 256 21.77 9.30 23.65
CA THR A 256 22.12 7.88 23.74
C THR A 256 23.58 7.58 23.43
N VAL A 257 24.33 8.55 22.90
CA VAL A 257 25.71 8.37 22.46
C VAL A 257 26.66 9.06 23.43
N ALA A 258 27.62 8.32 23.99
CA ALA A 258 28.57 8.85 24.98
C ALA A 258 29.45 10.00 24.43
N HIS A 259 29.80 9.98 23.14
CA HIS A 259 30.64 10.98 22.49
C HIS A 259 30.08 11.42 21.13
N PRO A 260 29.02 12.24 21.09
CA PRO A 260 28.32 12.56 19.84
C PRO A 260 29.09 13.52 18.93
N TYR A 261 30.10 14.22 19.45
CA TYR A 261 30.91 15.21 18.71
C TYR A 261 32.19 14.62 18.08
N THR A 262 32.38 13.31 18.14
CA THR A 262 33.58 12.67 17.57
C THR A 262 33.53 12.64 16.04
N ALA A 263 34.70 12.84 15.41
CA ALA A 263 34.83 12.83 13.95
C ALA A 263 34.44 11.45 13.38
N GLY A 264 33.51 11.42 12.42
CA GLY A 264 32.96 10.20 11.82
C GLY A 264 31.54 9.83 12.27
N VAL A 265 31.08 10.42 13.38
CA VAL A 265 29.74 10.19 13.98
C VAL A 265 28.75 11.26 13.54
N TYR A 266 29.27 12.47 13.34
CA TYR A 266 28.52 13.60 12.82
C TYR A 266 28.35 13.49 11.30
N ASP A 267 27.08 13.52 10.87
CA ASP A 267 26.71 13.48 9.47
C ASP A 267 25.87 14.68 9.09
N LYS A 268 26.32 15.42 8.05
CA LYS A 268 25.57 16.56 7.50
C LYS A 268 24.20 16.19 6.92
N LYS A 269 23.96 14.88 6.69
CA LYS A 269 22.70 14.32 6.18
C LYS A 269 21.74 13.89 7.30
N ALA A 270 22.15 13.95 8.56
CA ALA A 270 21.32 13.60 9.69
C ALA A 270 20.31 14.72 10.00
N PRO A 271 19.07 14.39 10.43
CA PRO A 271 18.16 15.38 11.00
C PRO A 271 18.76 16.05 12.25
N ALA A 272 18.35 17.28 12.55
CA ALA A 272 18.77 17.96 13.78
C ALA A 272 18.45 17.11 15.02
N GLY A 273 19.40 16.97 15.95
CA GLY A 273 19.24 16.13 17.13
C GLY A 273 19.44 14.62 16.90
N TYR A 274 20.01 14.21 15.76
CA TYR A 274 20.42 12.82 15.51
C TYR A 274 21.87 12.71 15.02
N VAL A 275 22.56 11.63 15.40
CA VAL A 275 23.91 11.26 14.96
C VAL A 275 23.92 9.86 14.35
N ARG A 276 24.92 9.51 13.53
CA ARG A 276 25.04 8.13 13.02
C ARG A 276 25.32 7.18 14.17
N ASN A 277 24.66 6.03 14.12
CA ASN A 277 24.83 4.94 15.07
C ASN A 277 26.13 4.19 14.77
N ASN A 278 27.15 4.36 15.61
CA ASN A 278 28.47 3.73 15.43
C ASN A 278 28.52 2.29 15.95
N GLN A 279 27.62 1.43 15.48
CA GLN A 279 27.64 0.01 15.86
C GLN A 279 28.76 -0.80 15.16
N ASP A 280 29.64 -0.15 14.39
CA ASP A 280 30.88 -0.77 13.92
C ASP A 280 32.00 -0.60 14.96
N PRO A 281 32.44 -1.69 15.64
CA PRO A 281 33.45 -1.62 16.71
C PRO A 281 34.81 -1.09 16.24
N GLN A 282 35.11 -1.20 14.94
CA GLN A 282 36.37 -0.70 14.37
C GLN A 282 36.41 0.84 14.36
N VAL A 283 35.29 1.53 14.13
CA VAL A 283 35.23 3.01 14.12
C VAL A 283 35.35 3.58 15.54
N ALA A 284 34.81 2.86 16.54
CA ALA A 284 34.93 3.24 17.96
C ALA A 284 36.35 3.08 18.52
N GLN A 285 37.18 2.21 17.93
CA GLN A 285 38.62 2.10 18.24
C GLN A 285 39.43 3.24 17.62
N PHE A 286 39.16 3.61 16.37
CA PHE A 286 39.81 4.76 15.71
C PHE A 286 39.45 6.10 16.35
N ALA A 287 38.21 6.27 16.83
CA ALA A 287 37.78 7.48 17.55
C ALA A 287 38.44 7.64 18.93
N ARG A 288 38.76 6.53 19.61
CA ARG A 288 39.56 6.57 20.86
C ARG A 288 41.02 6.92 20.59
N ALA A 289 41.59 6.37 19.52
CA ALA A 289 42.98 6.61 19.12
C ALA A 289 43.25 8.02 18.55
N SER A 290 42.22 8.71 18.03
CA SER A 290 42.33 10.06 17.47
C SER A 290 42.06 11.19 18.48
N SER A 291 41.60 10.86 19.70
CA SER A 291 41.44 11.86 20.76
C SER A 291 42.82 12.32 21.25
N PHE A 292 43.03 13.64 21.23
CA PHE A 292 44.28 14.29 21.66
C PHE A 292 44.66 13.92 23.10
N GLU A 293 43.66 13.70 23.97
CA GLU A 293 43.87 13.28 25.36
C GLU A 293 44.45 11.86 25.49
N VAL A 294 44.00 10.88 24.68
CA VAL A 294 44.53 9.50 24.75
C VAL A 294 45.97 9.42 24.23
N ARG A 295 46.33 10.26 23.25
CA ARG A 295 47.73 10.38 22.81
C ARG A 295 48.63 10.94 23.91
N TYR A 296 48.16 11.90 24.70
CA TYR A 296 48.94 12.49 25.77
C TYR A 296 49.04 11.56 26.98
N THR A 297 47.96 10.87 27.37
CA THR A 297 47.99 9.93 28.50
C THR A 297 48.85 8.71 28.22
N ASN A 298 48.86 8.20 26.98
CA ASN A 298 49.68 7.05 26.60
C ASN A 298 51.15 7.41 26.27
N ALA A 299 51.47 8.71 26.11
CA ALA A 299 52.84 9.18 25.94
C ALA A 299 53.62 9.23 27.27
N PHE A 300 52.93 9.27 28.42
CA PHE A 300 53.51 9.28 29.76
C PHE A 300 53.16 8.02 30.58
N SER A 301 52.69 6.97 29.93
CA SER A 301 52.48 5.67 30.56
C SER A 301 53.83 4.95 30.71
N ASP A 302 54.32 4.86 31.95
CA ASP A 302 55.56 4.17 32.35
C ASP A 302 55.57 2.65 32.00
N GLU A 303 54.41 2.10 31.61
CA GLU A 303 54.26 0.72 31.14
C GLU A 303 54.55 0.52 29.64
N ASN A 304 54.74 1.59 28.87
CA ASN A 304 55.01 1.48 27.43
C ASN A 304 56.51 1.49 27.15
N THR A 305 57.12 0.31 27.02
CA THR A 305 58.53 0.12 26.64
C THR A 305 58.91 0.69 25.27
N SER A 306 57.93 1.09 24.44
CA SER A 306 58.16 1.80 23.18
C SER A 306 58.19 3.33 23.29
N ALA A 307 57.97 3.91 24.48
CA ALA A 307 57.99 5.37 24.68
C ALA A 307 59.41 5.95 24.80
N CYS A 308 60.45 5.14 25.08
CA CYS A 308 61.84 5.56 25.20
C CYS A 308 62.66 5.48 23.88
N ALA A 309 62.01 5.56 22.72
CA ALA A 309 62.70 5.58 21.43
C ALA A 309 62.48 6.91 20.69
N VAL A 310 62.91 8.02 21.32
CA VAL A 310 63.21 9.27 20.62
C VAL A 310 64.48 9.87 21.21
N MET A 311 65.63 9.51 20.63
CA MET A 311 66.78 10.40 20.46
C MET A 311 67.05 10.48 18.96
#